data_AF-F5NTV5-F1
#
_entry.id   AF-F5NTV5-F1
#
_cell.length_a   1.000
_cell.length_b   1.000
_cell.length_c   1.000
_cell.angle_alpha   90.00
_cell.angle_beta   90.00
_cell.angle_gamma   90.00
#
_symmetry.space_group_name_H-M   'P 1'
#
loop_
_entity.id
_entity.type
_entity.pdbx_description
1 polymer ?
#
loop_
_entity_poly.entity_id
_entity_poly.type
_entity_poly.pdbx_seq_one_letter_code
_entity_poly.pdbx_strand_id
1 'polypeptide(L)' 'MIMAKLKSAKGKKFLFGLLAVFIIAASVVTRATIGGVIEQYNIPLSEWTISMYVI' A
#
# COMPACT_ATOMS: atom_id res chain seq x y z
N MET A 1 -22.27 -17.26 -5.41
CA MET A 1 -23.01 -15.97 -5.60
C MET A 1 -22.10 -14.75 -5.75
N ILE A 2 -21.12 -14.50 -4.86
CA ILE A 2 -20.24 -13.31 -4.93
C ILE A 2 -19.36 -13.29 -6.19
N MET A 3 -18.77 -14.42 -6.56
CA MET A 3 -17.85 -14.50 -7.70
C MET A 3 -18.54 -14.15 -9.04
N ALA A 4 -19.82 -14.45 -9.19
CA ALA A 4 -20.62 -14.05 -10.35
C ALA A 4 -20.83 -12.53 -10.39
N LYS A 5 -21.01 -11.88 -9.23
CA LYS A 5 -21.12 -10.42 -9.14
C LYS A 5 -19.80 -9.72 -9.44
N LEU A 6 -18.67 -10.25 -8.96
CA LEU A 6 -17.34 -9.69 -9.22
C LEU A 6 -16.91 -9.83 -10.70
N LYS A 7 -17.32 -10.91 -11.38
CA LYS A 7 -17.04 -11.10 -12.82
C LYS A 7 -17.88 -10.20 -13.74
N SER A 8 -18.98 -9.61 -13.24
CA SER A 8 -19.78 -8.65 -14.01
C SER A 8 -18.99 -7.37 -14.34
N ALA A 9 -19.38 -6.64 -15.38
CA ALA A 9 -18.74 -5.36 -15.73
C ALA A 9 -18.76 -4.34 -14.57
N LYS A 10 -19.86 -4.28 -13.80
CA LYS A 10 -19.98 -3.43 -12.60
C LYS A 10 -19.05 -3.92 -11.48
N GLY A 11 -18.98 -5.23 -11.25
CA GLY A 11 -18.08 -5.83 -10.26
C GLY A 11 -16.61 -5.57 -10.54
N LYS A 12 -16.20 -5.65 -11.80
CA LYS A 12 -14.82 -5.31 -12.23
C LYS A 12 -14.50 -3.83 -11.98
N LYS A 13 -15.39 -2.90 -12.36
CA LYS A 13 -15.21 -1.46 -12.09
C LYS A 13 -15.08 -1.17 -10.59
N PHE A 14 -15.90 -1.82 -9.77
CA PHE A 14 -15.78 -1.74 -8.31
C PHE A 14 -14.42 -2.25 -7.82
N LEU A 15 -13.95 -3.40 -8.32
CA LEU A 15 -12.65 -3.96 -7.95
C LEU A 15 -11.50 -3.03 -8.32
N PHE A 16 -11.55 -2.41 -9.50
CA PHE A 16 -10.55 -1.42 -9.92
C PHE A 16 -10.58 -0.17 -9.04
N GLY A 17 -11.76 0.32 -8.67
CA GLY A 17 -11.88 1.44 -7.73
C GLY A 17 -11.31 1.10 -6.35
N LEU A 18 -11.63 -0.10 -5.84
CA LEU A 18 -11.09 -0.59 -4.58
C LEU A 18 -9.56 -0.73 -4.63
N LEU A 19 -9.03 -1.29 -5.72
CA LEU A 19 -7.59 -1.42 -5.92
C LEU A 19 -6.89 -0.06 -5.98
N ALA A 20 -7.48 0.92 -6.66
CA ALA A 20 -6.92 2.28 -6.73
C ALA A 20 -6.85 2.93 -5.34
N VAL A 21 -7.94 2.85 -4.56
CA VAL A 21 -7.96 3.36 -3.18
C VAL A 21 -6.92 2.64 -2.33
N PHE A 22 -6.80 1.32 -2.48
CA PHE A 22 -5.81 0.52 -1.74
C PHE A 22 -4.37 0.94 -2.07
N ILE A 23 -4.05 1.14 -3.34
CA ILE A 23 -2.71 1.60 -3.77
C ILE A 23 -2.40 2.98 -3.19
N ILE A 24 -3.36 3.90 -3.21
CA ILE A 24 -3.19 5.24 -2.63
C ILE A 24 -2.92 5.14 -1.13
N ALA A 25 -3.74 4.37 -0.41
CA ALA A 25 -3.58 4.18 1.03
C ALA A 25 -2.21 3.56 1.36
N ALA A 26 -1.83 2.48 0.66
CA ALA A 26 -0.54 1.82 0.84
C ALA A 26 0.61 2.81 0.58
N SER A 27 0.55 3.59 -0.49
CA SER A 27 1.59 4.58 -0.81
C SER A 27 1.75 5.65 0.27
N VAL A 28 0.64 6.16 0.81
CA VAL A 28 0.65 7.17 1.88
C VAL A 28 1.21 6.59 3.17
N VAL A 29 0.80 5.38 3.56
CA VAL A 29 1.29 4.69 4.76
C VAL A 29 2.78 4.41 4.62
N THR A 30 3.24 3.83 3.50
CA THR A 30 4.67 3.58 3.27
C THR A 30 5.49 4.85 3.35
N ARG A 31 5.03 5.96 2.76
CA ARG A 31 5.72 7.25 2.86
C ARG A 31 5.78 7.77 4.30
N ALA A 32 4.68 7.64 5.06
CA ALA A 32 4.63 8.07 6.46
C ALA A 32 5.55 7.23 7.35
N THR A 33 5.55 5.90 7.18
CA THR A 33 6.42 4.98 7.93
C THR A 33 7.89 5.24 7.60
N ILE A 34 8.25 5.35 6.31
CA ILE A 34 9.63 5.61 5.90
C ILE A 34 10.10 7.00 6.35
N GLY A 35 9.31 8.03 6.09
CA GLY A 35 9.62 9.39 6.51
C GLY A 35 9.78 9.50 8.02
N GLY A 36 8.88 8.85 8.78
CA GLY A 36 8.93 8.82 10.23
C GLY A 36 10.20 8.15 10.76
N VAL A 37 10.61 7.00 10.20
CA VAL A 37 11.85 6.32 10.63
C VAL A 37 13.08 7.16 10.31
N ILE A 38 13.14 7.79 9.13
CA ILE A 38 14.26 8.66 8.75
C ILE A 38 14.33 9.88 9.68
N GLU A 39 13.20 10.53 9.96
CA GLU A 39 13.16 11.72 10.82
C GLU A 39 13.45 11.40 12.29
N GLN A 40 12.95 10.26 12.79
CA GLN A 40 13.10 9.88 14.21
C GLN A 40 14.46 9.27 14.55
N TYR A 41 15.03 8.48 13.63
CA TYR A 41 16.26 7.73 13.90
C TYR A 41 17.46 8.22 13.10
N ASN A 42 17.26 9.14 12.15
CA ASN A 42 18.30 9.67 11.26
C ASN A 42 19.05 8.57 10.47
N ILE A 43 18.39 7.44 10.22
CA ILE A 43 18.94 6.30 9.47
C ILE A 43 18.44 6.41 8.02
N PRO A 44 19.29 6.71 7.04
CA PRO A 44 18.88 6.81 5.64
C PRO A 44 18.51 5.43 5.09
N LEU A 45 17.64 5.38 4.09
CA LEU A 45 17.20 4.13 3.44
C LEU A 45 18.38 3.24 3.01
N SER A 46 19.50 3.82 2.59
CA SER A 46 20.70 3.08 2.18
C SER A 46 21.29 2.19 3.28
N GLU A 47 20.99 2.46 4.55
CA GLU A 47 21.52 1.74 5.71
C GLU A 47 20.49 0.80 6.36
N TRP A 48 19.32 0.64 5.73
CA TRP A 48 18.26 -0.19 6.27
C TRP A 48 18.54 -1.67 6.06
N THR A 49 18.26 -2.46 7.10
CA THR A 49 18.25 -3.92 6.99
C THR A 49 16.98 -4.39 6.26
N ILE A 50 17.03 -5.56 5.62
CA ILE A 50 15.87 -6.14 4.89
C ILE A 50 14.62 -6.19 5.78
N SER A 51 14.78 -6.49 7.07
CA SER A 51 13.68 -6.53 8.04
C SER A 51 12.99 -5.18 8.24
N MET A 52 13.68 -4.06 8.05
CA MET A 52 13.09 -2.71 8.17
C MET A 52 12.25 -2.32 6.94
N TYR A 53 12.45 -3.00 5.79
CA TYR A 53 11.64 -2.81 4.59
C TYR A 53 10.35 -3.64 4.57
N VAL A 54 10.28 -4.70 5.37
CA VAL A 54 9.19 -5.71 5.33
C VAL A 54 8.41 -5.69 6.65
N ILE A 55 7.82 -4.54 6.98
CA ILE A 55 6.78 -4.39 8.01
C ILE A 55 5.40 -4.45 7.35
#